data_AF-A0A318D1C0-F1
#
_entry.id   AF-A0A318D1C0-F1
#
_cell.length_a   1.000
_cell.length_b   1.000
_cell.length_c   1.000
_cell.angle_alpha   90.00
_cell.angle_beta   90.00
_cell.angle_gamma   90.00
#
_symmetry.space_group_name_H-M   'P 1'
#
loop_
_entity.id
_entity.type
_entity.pdbx_description
1 polymer ?
#
loop_
_entity_poly.entity_id
_entity_poly.type
_entity_poly.pdbx_seq_one_letter_code
_entity_poly.pdbx_strand_id
1 'polypeptide(L)' 'MRKVLIIISIEDGESIYNAMRLANLGVKKGDEISVFMLGKGVLFEKSESKNFDVMGQVNMFEGDFYV' A
#
# COMPACT_ATOMS: atom_id res chain seq x y z
N MET A 1 -15.54 -11.58 6.07
CA MET A 1 -15.25 -10.49 5.13
C MET A 1 -15.27 -9.19 5.91
N ARG A 2 -14.10 -8.57 6.12
CA ARG A 2 -13.95 -7.26 6.78
C ARG A 2 -13.77 -6.19 5.71
N LYS A 3 -14.17 -4.95 6.00
CA LYS A 3 -13.89 -3.77 5.18
C LYS A 3 -12.86 -2.90 5.90
N VAL A 4 -11.74 -2.60 5.25
CA VAL A 4 -10.63 -1.85 5.87
C VAL A 4 -10.13 -0.79 4.90
N LEU A 5 -10.03 0.44 5.40
CA LEU A 5 -9.34 1.54 4.72
C LEU A 5 -7.97 1.74 5.36
N ILE A 6 -6.92 1.72 4.54
CA ILE A 6 -5.54 2.05 4.93
C ILE A 6 -5.19 3.40 4.34
N ILE A 7 -4.76 4.34 5.18
CA ILE A 7 -4.31 5.67 4.75
C ILE A 7 -2.79 5.74 4.90
N ILE A 8 -2.11 6.12 3.82
CA ILE A 8 -0.65 6.25 3.79
C ILE A 8 -0.31 7.71 3.45
N SER A 9 0.30 8.41 4.40
CA SER A 9 0.58 9.85 4.28
C SER A 9 2.06 10.23 4.28
N ILE A 10 2.95 9.24 4.36
CA ILE A 10 4.40 9.38 4.47
C ILE A 10 5.10 8.77 3.26
N GLU A 11 6.30 9.26 2.94
CA GLU A 11 7.10 8.84 1.77
C GLU A 11 8.19 7.81 2.09
N ASP A 12 8.25 7.33 3.34
CA ASP A 12 9.24 6.35 3.76
C ASP A 12 8.97 4.98 3.10
N GLY A 13 9.96 4.49 2.35
CA GLY A 13 9.82 3.27 1.53
C GLY A 13 9.52 2.01 2.33
N GLU A 14 10.14 1.84 3.51
CA GLU A 14 9.85 0.71 4.40
C GLU A 14 8.41 0.74 4.89
N SER A 15 7.94 1.92 5.29
CA SER A 15 6.59 2.12 5.81
C SER A 15 5.53 1.86 4.74
N ILE A 16 5.72 2.40 3.53
CA ILE A 16 4.82 2.16 2.39
C ILE A 16 4.82 0.67 2.03
N TYR A 17 6.01 0.06 1.93
CA TYR A 17 6.15 -1.36 1.62
C TYR A 17 5.39 -2.24 2.63
N ASN A 18 5.57 -2.01 3.92
CA ASN A 18 4.90 -2.80 4.96
C ASN A 18 3.39 -2.57 5.00
N ALA A 19 2.93 -1.34 4.77
CA ALA A 19 1.49 -1.04 4.67
C ALA A 19 0.86 -1.77 3.48
N MET A 20 1.48 -1.70 2.30
CA MET A 20 1.00 -2.40 1.10
C MET A 20 1.10 -3.92 1.24
N ARG A 21 2.15 -4.45 1.90
CA ARG A 21 2.28 -5.88 2.20
C ARG A 21 1.14 -6.38 3.09
N LEU A 22 0.73 -5.58 4.09
CA LEU A 22 -0.43 -5.88 4.91
C LEU A 22 -1.75 -5.80 4.12
N ALA A 23 -1.89 -4.80 3.25
CA ALA A 23 -3.05 -4.65 2.36
C ALA A 23 -3.23 -5.90 1.47
N ASN A 24 -2.15 -6.35 0.83
CA ASN A 24 -2.11 -7.56 0.01
C ASN A 24 -2.48 -8.83 0.81
N LEU A 25 -2.04 -8.94 2.07
CA LEU A 25 -2.45 -10.05 2.94
C LEU A 25 -3.94 -10.04 3.23
N GLY A 26 -4.54 -8.86 3.44
CA GLY A 26 -5.98 -8.71 3.65
C GLY A 26 -6.78 -9.17 2.43
N VAL A 27 -6.41 -8.71 1.24
CA VAL A 27 -7.02 -9.12 -0.03
C VAL A 27 -6.95 -10.64 -0.20
N LYS A 28 -5.77 -11.25 0.01
CA LYS A 28 -5.58 -12.72 -0.08
C LYS A 28 -6.42 -13.52 0.91
N LYS A 29 -6.85 -12.92 2.02
CA LYS A 29 -7.73 -13.55 3.02
C LYS A 29 -9.23 -13.33 2.73
N GLY A 30 -9.56 -12.64 1.64
CA GLY A 30 -10.95 -12.35 1.24
C GLY A 30 -11.57 -11.17 1.99
N ASP A 31 -10.75 -10.23 2.47
CA ASP A 31 -11.22 -8.95 3.01
C ASP A 31 -11.30 -7.90 1.89
N GLU A 32 -12.23 -6.95 2.00
CA GLU A 32 -12.32 -5.78 1.14
C GLU A 32 -11.35 -4.73 1.67
N ILE A 33 -10.27 -4.48 0.93
CA ILE A 33 -9.23 -3.53 1.31
C ILE A 33 -9.24 -2.34 0.35
N SER A 34 -9.25 -1.14 0.92
CA SER A 34 -9.01 0.09 0.18
C SER A 34 -7.73 0.76 0.71
N VAL A 35 -6.94 1.34 -0.20
CA VAL A 35 -5.74 2.13 0.14
C VAL A 35 -5.93 3.55 -0.39
N PHE A 36 -5.69 4.55 0.45
CA PHE A 36 -5.68 5.95 0.06
C PHE A 36 -4.31 6.58 0.36
N MET A 37 -3.59 6.93 -0.71
CA MET A 37 -2.35 7.69 -0.64
C MET A 37 -2.68 9.18 -0.58
N LEU A 38 -2.10 9.91 0.36
CA LEU A 38 -2.28 11.37 0.46
C LEU A 38 -1.02 12.06 0.98
N GLY A 39 -0.96 13.39 0.84
CA GLY A 39 0.19 14.15 1.33
C GLY A 39 1.51 13.68 0.70
N LYS A 40 2.49 13.30 1.51
CA LYS A 40 3.77 12.78 0.99
C LYS A 40 3.65 11.36 0.41
N GLY A 41 2.61 10.60 0.79
CA GLY A 41 2.38 9.25 0.29
C GLY A 41 2.10 9.18 -1.22
N VAL A 42 1.66 10.27 -1.85
CA VAL A 42 1.44 10.34 -3.31
C VAL A 42 2.74 10.17 -4.12
N LEU A 43 3.90 10.33 -3.48
CA LEU A 43 5.21 10.15 -4.11
C LEU A 43 5.71 8.70 -4.04
N PHE A 44 4.86 7.72 -3.72
CA PHE A 44 5.23 6.31 -3.50
C PHE A 44 6.04 5.69 -4.64
N GLU A 45 5.83 6.12 -5.89
CA GLU A 45 6.61 5.67 -7.06
C GLU A 45 8.10 6.01 -6.96
N LYS A 46 8.46 7.00 -6.13
CA LYS A 46 9.84 7.44 -5.87
C LYS A 46 10.37 6.93 -4.53
N SER A 47 9.55 6.23 -3.75
CA SER A 47 9.88 5.73 -2.41
C SER A 47 10.55 4.35 -2.44
N GLU A 48 11.01 3.89 -3.60
CA GLU A 48 11.75 2.64 -3.71
C GLU A 48 13.05 2.68 -2.90
N SER A 49 13.43 1.54 -2.34
CA SER A 49 14.72 1.36 -1.68
C SER A 49 15.31 0.00 -2.01
N LYS A 50 16.61 -0.15 -1.81
CA LYS A 50 17.34 -1.40 -2.08
C LYS A 50 16.74 -2.63 -1.37
N ASN A 51 16.09 -2.43 -0.23
CA ASN A 51 15.55 -3.51 0.62
C ASN A 51 14.02 -3.62 0.55
N PHE A 52 13.32 -2.63 -0.02
CA PHE A 52 11.86 -2.56 -0.01
C PHE A 52 11.33 -2.23 -1.40
N ASP A 53 10.83 -3.27 -2.07
CA ASP A 53 10.20 -3.20 -3.39
C ASP A 53 8.74 -2.69 -3.25
N VAL A 54 8.62 -1.37 -3.11
CA VAL A 54 7.34 -0.67 -2.96
C VAL A 54 6.46 -0.92 -4.18
N MET A 55 7.00 -0.73 -5.39
CA MET A 55 6.24 -0.89 -6.62
C MET A 55 5.79 -2.34 -6.83
N GLY A 56 6.60 -3.32 -6.44
CA GLY A 56 6.18 -4.72 -6.44
C GLY A 56 4.94 -4.96 -5.57
N GLN A 57 4.87 -4.37 -4.37
CA GLN A 57 3.66 -4.51 -3.54
C GLN A 57 2.45 -3.76 -4.09
N VAL A 58 2.65 -2.56 -4.66
CA VAL A 58 1.57 -1.79 -5.29
C VAL A 58 1.02 -2.50 -6.52
N ASN A 59 1.88 -3.01 -7.38
CA ASN A 59 1.48 -3.74 -8.60
C ASN A 59 0.76 -5.06 -8.30
N MET A 60 0.98 -5.66 -7.12
CA MET A 60 0.27 -6.86 -6.66
C MET A 60 -1.10 -6.57 -6.03
N PHE A 61 -1.44 -5.31 -5.77
CA PHE A 61 -2.64 -4.94 -5.04
C PHE A 61 -3.87 -4.95 -5.95
N GLU A 62 -4.90 -5.69 -5.54
CA GLU A 62 -6.14 -5.87 -6.31
C GLU A 62 -7.37 -5.23 -5.63
N GLY A 63 -7.16 -4.47 -4.55
CA GLY A 63 -8.23 -3.71 -3.87
C GLY A 63 -8.43 -2.31 -4.46
N ASP A 64 -9.32 -1.53 -3.86
CA ASP A 64 -9.55 -0.15 -4.30
C ASP A 64 -8.35 0.73 -3.93
N PHE A 65 -7.77 1.40 -4.92
CA PHE A 65 -6.59 2.24 -4.74
C PHE A 65 -6.90 3.67 -5.16
N TYR A 66 -6.65 4.62 -4.25
CA TYR A 66 -6.89 6.04 -4.45
C TYR A 66 -5.58 6.82 -4.24
N VAL A 67 -5.33 7.78 -5.12
CA VAL A 67 -4.20 8.72 -5.10
C VAL A 67 -4.73 10.13 -5.37
#